data_AF-A0A7V5EXN4-F1
#
_entry.id   AF-A0A7V5EXN4-F1
#
_cell.length_a   1.000
_cell.length_b   1.000
_cell.length_c   1.000
_cell.angle_alpha   90.00
_cell.angle_beta   90.00
_cell.angle_gamma   90.00
#
_symmetry.space_group_name_H-M   'P 1'
#
loop_
_entity.id
_entity.type
_entity.pdbx_description
1 polymer ?
#
loop_
_entity_poly.entity_id
_entity_poly.type
_entity_poly.pdbx_seq_one_letter_code
_entity_poly.pdbx_strand_id
1 'polypeptide(L)'
;MSRYFIGVDVGGTKTTALVADVEGNVAGIGAARGGNPRSSGAETAEVVAAAAAEALGGIDPSRVAHGVVAVAGGVAGRSAEEQPILRAWSRAGLSAPVTFVPDVLAAFRAGTPARRGAVLVAGTGAVAAVVDGDAVVRRAGGHGWLVGDEGSAVWLGIRGVRAVLHALDGRGPATSLTTAFVEAIGIDADADPEALARALVDHVYAHPPADLGRLARPVVDACAAGDAVASELVRDA
;
A
#
# COMPACT_ATOMS: atom_id res chain seq x y z
N MET A 1 -26.89 -2.27 25.88
CA MET A 1 -25.98 -3.14 25.11
C MET A 1 -25.11 -2.26 24.23
N SER A 2 -23.78 -2.39 24.30
CA SER A 2 -22.87 -1.53 23.53
C SER A 2 -22.97 -1.86 22.03
N ARG A 3 -23.08 -0.81 21.20
CA ARG A 3 -22.99 -0.89 19.74
C ARG A 3 -21.55 -0.70 19.29
N TYR A 4 -21.14 -1.43 18.26
CA TYR A 4 -19.79 -1.36 17.71
C TYR A 4 -19.77 -0.81 16.29
N PHE A 5 -18.61 -0.30 15.89
CA PHE A 5 -18.27 0.10 14.54
C PHE A 5 -17.02 -0.65 14.13
N ILE A 6 -16.92 -0.96 12.84
CA ILE A 6 -15.74 -1.62 12.28
C ILE A 6 -15.17 -0.80 11.14
N GLY A 7 -13.87 -0.51 11.21
CA GLY A 7 -13.11 0.11 10.13
C GLY A 7 -12.15 -0.91 9.54
N VAL A 8 -12.05 -0.97 8.21
CA VAL A 8 -11.06 -1.79 7.50
C VAL A 8 -10.27 -0.89 6.56
N ASP A 9 -8.94 -0.91 6.69
CA ASP A 9 -8.00 -0.25 5.80
C ASP A 9 -7.25 -1.30 4.97
N VAL A 10 -7.48 -1.28 3.66
CA VAL A 10 -6.97 -2.26 2.70
C VAL A 10 -5.87 -1.62 1.86
N GLY A 11 -4.63 -1.89 2.23
CA GLY A 11 -3.44 -1.44 1.51
C GLY A 11 -2.93 -2.45 0.47
N GLY A 12 -1.82 -2.08 -0.18
CA GLY A 12 -1.10 -2.96 -1.10
C GLY A 12 -0.38 -4.12 -0.43
N THR A 13 0.15 -3.93 0.79
CA THR A 13 0.97 -4.92 1.50
C THR A 13 0.29 -5.50 2.75
N LYS A 14 -0.63 -4.76 3.35
CA LYS A 14 -1.34 -5.13 4.58
C LYS A 14 -2.79 -4.68 4.52
N THR A 15 -3.66 -5.45 5.16
CA THR A 15 -5.02 -5.04 5.53
C THR A 15 -5.14 -5.02 7.04
N THR A 16 -5.75 -3.98 7.60
CA THR A 16 -6.01 -3.87 9.05
C THR A 16 -7.49 -3.62 9.29
N ALA A 17 -8.08 -4.36 10.22
CA ALA A 17 -9.43 -4.12 10.70
C ALA A 17 -9.41 -3.74 12.18
N LEU A 18 -10.31 -2.84 12.59
CA LEU A 18 -10.45 -2.40 13.96
C LEU A 18 -11.94 -2.32 14.33
N VAL A 19 -12.30 -2.89 15.47
CA VAL A 19 -13.64 -2.78 16.05
C VAL A 19 -13.56 -1.85 17.26
N ALA A 20 -14.44 -0.85 17.31
CA ALA A 20 -14.54 0.09 18.44
C ALA A 20 -15.99 0.33 18.85
N ASP A 21 -16.21 0.70 20.11
CA ASP A 21 -17.53 1.12 20.58
C ASP A 21 -17.83 2.60 20.28
N VAL A 22 -19.00 3.08 20.71
CA VAL A 22 -19.46 4.47 20.52
C VAL A 22 -18.61 5.51 21.24
N GLU A 23 -17.83 5.11 22.24
CA GLU A 23 -16.94 5.99 23.00
C GLU A 23 -15.53 6.02 22.38
N GLY A 24 -15.27 5.18 21.38
CA GLY A 24 -13.98 5.04 20.72
C GLY A 24 -13.06 4.04 21.40
N ASN A 25 -13.55 3.25 22.36
CA ASN A 25 -12.75 2.20 22.99
C ASN A 25 -12.56 1.04 22.00
N VAL A 26 -11.32 0.66 21.74
CA VAL A 26 -10.98 -0.44 20.84
C VAL A 26 -11.34 -1.77 21.49
N ALA A 27 -12.22 -2.53 20.84
CA ALA A 27 -12.69 -3.84 21.27
C ALA A 27 -11.94 -5.00 20.59
N GLY A 28 -11.33 -4.76 19.43
CA GLY A 28 -10.53 -5.76 18.73
C GLY A 28 -9.81 -5.22 17.50
N ILE A 29 -8.74 -5.90 17.11
CA ILE A 29 -7.90 -5.59 15.96
C ILE A 29 -7.64 -6.89 15.19
N GLY A 30 -7.72 -6.83 13.87
CA GLY A 30 -7.39 -7.92 12.98
C GLY A 30 -6.47 -7.46 11.85
N ALA A 31 -5.72 -8.39 11.29
CA ALA A 31 -4.79 -8.13 10.22
C ALA A 31 -4.81 -9.23 9.17
N ALA A 32 -4.62 -8.84 7.93
CA ALA A 32 -4.41 -9.78 6.83
C ALA A 32 -3.35 -9.24 5.88
N ARG A 33 -2.99 -10.04 4.88
CA ARG A 33 -2.12 -9.62 3.77
C ARG A 33 -2.72 -8.43 3.00
N GLY A 34 -1.94 -7.87 2.09
CA GLY A 34 -2.41 -6.84 1.16
C GLY A 34 -3.56 -7.32 0.29
N GLY A 35 -4.49 -6.40 0.01
CA GLY A 35 -5.73 -6.70 -0.72
C GLY A 35 -6.10 -5.62 -1.73
N ASN A 36 -5.14 -4.87 -2.28
CA ASN A 36 -5.45 -3.87 -3.30
C ASN A 36 -6.10 -4.56 -4.52
N PRO A 37 -7.32 -4.17 -4.95
CA PRO A 37 -8.03 -4.80 -6.05
C PRO A 37 -7.25 -4.84 -7.37
N ARG A 38 -6.36 -3.86 -7.61
CA ARG A 38 -5.55 -3.81 -8.83
C ARG A 38 -4.49 -4.90 -8.90
N SER A 39 -3.98 -5.37 -7.76
CA SER A 39 -2.99 -6.44 -7.68
C SER A 39 -3.61 -7.79 -7.30
N SER A 40 -4.59 -7.79 -6.40
CA SER A 40 -5.16 -8.99 -5.78
C SER A 40 -6.49 -9.43 -6.42
N GLY A 41 -7.10 -8.59 -7.26
CA GLY A 41 -8.35 -8.91 -7.94
C GLY A 41 -9.46 -9.36 -6.98
N ALA A 42 -10.03 -10.53 -7.26
CA ALA A 42 -11.15 -11.11 -6.51
C ALA A 42 -10.80 -11.47 -5.04
N GLU A 43 -9.52 -11.70 -4.73
CA GLU A 43 -9.07 -12.10 -3.39
C GLU A 43 -9.24 -10.99 -2.34
N THR A 44 -9.36 -9.73 -2.79
CA THR A 44 -9.60 -8.56 -1.93
C THR A 44 -10.73 -8.78 -0.93
N ALA A 45 -11.82 -9.41 -1.38
CA ALA A 45 -12.99 -9.65 -0.53
C ALA A 45 -12.70 -10.62 0.61
N GLU A 46 -11.91 -11.65 0.36
CA GLU A 46 -11.52 -12.65 1.36
C GLU A 46 -10.54 -12.05 2.37
N VAL A 47 -9.61 -11.23 1.91
CA VAL A 47 -8.67 -10.50 2.77
C VAL A 47 -9.41 -9.56 3.73
N VAL A 48 -10.40 -8.81 3.24
CA VAL A 48 -11.24 -7.93 4.07
C VAL A 48 -12.02 -8.74 5.11
N ALA A 49 -12.66 -9.84 4.68
CA ALA A 49 -13.45 -10.67 5.58
C ALA A 49 -12.58 -11.36 6.65
N ALA A 50 -11.37 -11.82 6.30
CA ALA A 50 -10.45 -12.42 7.24
C ALA A 50 -10.01 -11.41 8.32
N ALA A 51 -9.60 -10.20 7.92
CA ALA A 51 -9.23 -9.15 8.87
C ALA A 51 -10.42 -8.77 9.76
N ALA A 52 -11.61 -8.62 9.19
CA ALA A 52 -12.83 -8.29 9.96
C ALA A 52 -13.22 -9.39 10.96
N ALA A 53 -13.14 -10.66 10.56
CA ALA A 53 -13.45 -11.79 11.42
C ALA A 53 -12.48 -11.88 12.61
N GLU A 54 -11.18 -11.67 12.37
CA GLU A 54 -10.18 -11.62 13.44
C GLU A 54 -10.45 -10.44 14.40
N ALA A 55 -10.74 -9.25 13.86
CA ALA A 55 -11.03 -8.06 14.67
C ALA A 55 -12.28 -8.20 15.53
N LEU A 56 -13.27 -8.99 15.09
CA LEU A 56 -14.46 -9.28 15.89
C LEU A 56 -14.13 -10.14 17.11
N GLY A 57 -13.21 -11.11 17.01
CA GLY A 57 -12.68 -11.85 18.17
C GLY A 57 -13.73 -12.48 19.12
N GLY A 58 -14.95 -12.76 18.63
CA GLY A 58 -16.07 -13.27 19.44
C GLY A 58 -17.16 -12.25 19.78
N ILE A 59 -17.00 -10.99 19.38
CA ILE A 59 -18.08 -9.99 19.38
C ILE A 59 -19.20 -10.47 18.47
N ASP A 60 -20.43 -10.49 18.99
CA ASP A 60 -21.63 -10.77 18.20
C ASP A 60 -21.75 -9.78 17.02
N PRO A 61 -21.65 -10.26 15.76
CA PRO A 61 -21.69 -9.40 14.57
C PRO A 61 -22.97 -8.56 14.47
N SER A 62 -24.09 -9.00 15.07
CA SER A 62 -25.35 -8.25 15.08
C SER A 62 -25.28 -6.94 15.88
N ARG A 63 -24.25 -6.79 16.73
CA ARG A 63 -23.99 -5.58 17.52
C ARG A 63 -23.18 -4.53 16.75
N VAL A 64 -22.67 -4.87 15.58
CA VAL A 64 -22.01 -3.92 14.69
C VAL A 64 -23.08 -3.07 14.00
N ALA A 65 -23.04 -1.76 14.23
CA ALA A 65 -24.01 -0.81 13.71
C ALA A 65 -23.66 -0.32 12.30
N HIS A 66 -22.36 -0.22 11.98
CA HIS A 66 -21.87 0.28 10.69
C HIS A 66 -20.45 -0.19 10.41
N GLY A 67 -20.13 -0.40 9.14
CA GLY A 67 -18.79 -0.70 8.65
C GLY A 67 -18.25 0.40 7.74
N VAL A 68 -16.95 0.68 7.84
CA VAL A 68 -16.23 1.54 6.89
C VAL A 68 -15.11 0.72 6.26
N VAL A 69 -15.04 0.69 4.94
CA VAL A 69 -13.99 -0.01 4.21
C VAL A 69 -13.25 0.99 3.33
N ALA A 70 -12.01 1.27 3.69
CA ALA A 70 -11.09 2.10 2.94
C ALA A 70 -10.18 1.20 2.10
N VAL A 71 -10.09 1.46 0.79
CA VAL A 71 -9.31 0.60 -0.11
C VAL A 71 -8.37 1.40 -0.99
N ALA A 72 -7.10 1.02 -0.98
CA ALA A 72 -6.07 1.55 -1.85
C ALA A 72 -6.40 1.31 -3.33
N GLY A 73 -6.16 2.33 -4.15
CA GLY A 73 -6.50 2.28 -5.58
C GLY A 73 -7.98 2.54 -5.91
N GLY A 74 -8.83 2.67 -4.88
CA GLY A 74 -10.20 3.16 -4.93
C GLY A 74 -11.23 2.14 -5.41
N VAL A 75 -12.13 1.73 -4.50
CA VAL A 75 -13.36 0.96 -4.80
C VAL A 75 -14.65 1.76 -4.63
N ALA A 76 -14.58 2.89 -3.92
CA ALA A 76 -15.76 3.68 -3.58
C ALA A 76 -16.49 4.17 -4.84
N GLY A 77 -17.78 3.84 -4.94
CA GLY A 77 -18.63 4.17 -6.09
C GLY A 77 -18.47 3.22 -7.28
N ARG A 78 -17.77 2.09 -7.11
CA ARG A 78 -17.53 1.10 -8.16
C ARG A 78 -18.17 -0.23 -7.78
N SER A 79 -19.46 -0.34 -8.09
CA SER A 79 -20.30 -1.45 -7.62
C SER A 79 -19.75 -2.85 -7.96
N ALA A 80 -19.05 -3.00 -9.10
CA ALA A 80 -18.45 -4.28 -9.47
C ALA A 80 -17.37 -4.77 -8.47
N GLU A 81 -16.66 -3.84 -7.83
CA GLU A 81 -15.58 -4.11 -6.88
C GLU A 81 -16.09 -4.13 -5.43
N GLU A 82 -17.11 -3.35 -5.11
CA GLU A 82 -17.75 -3.33 -3.79
C GLU A 82 -18.54 -4.63 -3.50
N GLN A 83 -19.24 -5.16 -4.51
CA GLN A 83 -20.14 -6.31 -4.35
C GLN A 83 -19.47 -7.59 -3.84
N PRO A 84 -18.29 -8.02 -4.32
CA PRO A 84 -17.54 -9.11 -3.73
C PRO A 84 -17.25 -8.91 -2.24
N ILE A 85 -16.84 -7.70 -1.85
CA ILE A 85 -16.54 -7.36 -0.46
C ILE A 85 -17.81 -7.45 0.39
N LEU A 86 -18.92 -6.87 -0.07
CA LEU A 86 -20.22 -6.95 0.62
C LEU A 86 -20.69 -8.40 0.81
N ARG A 87 -20.51 -9.26 -0.20
CA ARG A 87 -20.82 -10.69 -0.09
C ARG A 87 -19.94 -11.41 0.93
N ALA A 88 -18.66 -11.05 1.01
CA ALA A 88 -17.74 -11.65 2.00
C ALA A 88 -18.04 -11.13 3.42
N TRP A 89 -18.38 -9.84 3.55
CA TRP A 89 -18.85 -9.19 4.77
C TRP A 89 -20.10 -9.88 5.34
N SER A 90 -21.10 -10.12 4.49
CA SER A 90 -22.32 -10.82 4.87
C SER A 90 -22.06 -12.27 5.26
N ARG A 91 -21.15 -12.98 4.57
CA ARG A 91 -20.73 -14.34 4.95
C ARG A 91 -20.04 -14.41 6.31
N ALA A 92 -19.41 -13.34 6.76
CA ALA A 92 -18.84 -13.21 8.10
C ALA A 92 -19.89 -12.89 9.19
N GLY A 93 -21.18 -12.87 8.85
CA GLY A 93 -22.27 -12.58 9.77
C GLY A 93 -22.54 -11.10 9.99
N LEU A 94 -21.77 -10.21 9.35
CA LEU A 94 -21.96 -8.77 9.44
C LEU A 94 -23.09 -8.33 8.50
N SER A 95 -24.22 -7.92 9.08
CA SER A 95 -25.38 -7.38 8.36
C SER A 95 -25.42 -5.85 8.35
N ALA A 96 -24.47 -5.20 9.02
CA ALA A 96 -24.39 -3.75 9.12
C ALA A 96 -24.18 -3.09 7.73
N PRO A 97 -24.77 -1.90 7.50
CA PRO A 97 -24.44 -1.11 6.32
C PRO A 97 -22.94 -0.80 6.27
N VAL A 98 -22.39 -0.78 5.05
CA VAL A 98 -20.97 -0.52 4.80
C VAL A 98 -20.81 0.73 3.94
N THR A 99 -19.94 1.64 4.34
CA THR A 99 -19.52 2.77 3.53
C THR A 99 -18.11 2.52 2.99
N PHE A 100 -17.98 2.53 1.67
CA PHE A 100 -16.68 2.50 1.02
C PHE A 100 -16.12 3.91 0.91
N VAL A 101 -14.87 4.08 1.32
CA VAL A 101 -14.16 5.37 1.25
C VAL A 101 -12.81 5.21 0.56
N PRO A 102 -12.24 6.29 0.02
CA PRO A 102 -10.83 6.29 -0.38
C PRO A 102 -9.92 6.08 0.83
N ASP A 103 -8.86 5.29 0.66
CA ASP A 103 -7.75 5.15 1.61
C ASP A 103 -7.21 6.49 2.12
N VAL A 104 -7.03 7.47 1.23
CA VAL A 104 -6.56 8.83 1.59
C VAL A 104 -7.50 9.55 2.56
N LEU A 105 -8.81 9.28 2.50
CA LEU A 105 -9.75 9.85 3.46
C LEU A 105 -9.58 9.20 4.84
N ALA A 106 -9.44 7.88 4.88
CA ALA A 106 -9.18 7.15 6.12
C ALA A 106 -7.85 7.58 6.76
N ALA A 107 -6.78 7.70 5.97
CA ALA A 107 -5.48 8.18 6.41
C ALA A 107 -5.56 9.60 7.01
N PHE A 108 -6.27 10.52 6.35
CA PHE A 108 -6.49 11.86 6.88
C PHE A 108 -7.27 11.84 8.20
N ARG A 109 -8.34 11.04 8.28
CA ARG A 109 -9.16 10.90 9.50
C ARG A 109 -8.42 10.26 10.67
N ALA A 110 -7.47 9.38 10.39
CA ALA A 110 -6.62 8.79 11.43
C ALA A 110 -5.59 9.80 11.97
N GLY A 111 -5.13 10.75 11.15
CA GLY A 111 -4.08 11.69 11.52
C GLY A 111 -4.55 12.97 12.23
N THR A 112 -5.83 13.36 12.08
CA THR A 112 -6.31 14.63 12.65
C THR A 112 -7.84 14.68 12.84
N PRO A 113 -8.34 15.37 13.89
CA PRO A 113 -9.77 15.66 14.03
C PRO A 113 -10.24 16.81 13.11
N ALA A 114 -9.31 17.50 12.44
CA ALA A 114 -9.66 18.59 11.54
C ALA A 114 -10.60 18.11 10.42
N ARG A 115 -11.60 18.91 10.08
CA ARG A 115 -12.53 18.60 8.99
C ARG A 115 -12.00 18.97 7.62
N ARG A 116 -10.94 19.77 7.54
CA ARG A 116 -10.34 20.20 6.29
C ARG A 116 -8.82 20.22 6.39
N GLY A 117 -8.14 19.76 5.36
CA GLY A 117 -6.68 19.74 5.30
C GLY A 117 -6.16 18.98 4.08
N ALA A 118 -4.86 18.76 4.06
CA ALA A 118 -4.19 17.95 3.05
C ALA A 118 -3.59 16.69 3.69
N VAL A 119 -3.48 15.64 2.89
CA VAL A 119 -2.82 14.38 3.24
C VAL A 119 -1.87 14.00 2.12
N LEU A 120 -0.68 13.54 2.48
CA LEU A 120 0.28 12.90 1.59
C LEU A 120 0.48 11.47 2.07
N VAL A 121 0.16 10.51 1.21
CA VAL A 121 0.48 9.11 1.42
C VAL A 121 1.68 8.78 0.56
N ALA A 122 2.76 8.30 1.18
CA ALA A 122 3.97 7.83 0.52
C ALA A 122 4.34 6.45 1.09
N GLY A 123 3.85 5.40 0.44
CA GLY A 123 4.06 4.00 0.82
C GLY A 123 4.41 3.16 -0.40
N THR A 124 3.77 2.01 -0.59
CA THR A 124 3.92 1.22 -1.83
C THR A 124 3.58 2.07 -3.07
N GLY A 125 2.50 2.85 -3.01
CA GLY A 125 2.17 3.91 -3.97
C GLY A 125 2.23 5.29 -3.31
N ALA A 126 1.99 6.35 -4.08
CA ALA A 126 2.02 7.72 -3.56
C ALA A 126 0.88 8.58 -4.11
N VAL A 127 0.26 9.38 -3.23
CA VAL A 127 -0.85 10.27 -3.58
C VAL A 127 -0.96 11.42 -2.58
N ALA A 128 -1.22 12.62 -3.10
CA ALA A 128 -1.62 13.77 -2.31
C ALA A 128 -3.11 14.07 -2.51
N ALA A 129 -3.81 14.45 -1.44
CA ALA A 129 -5.23 14.79 -1.50
C ALA A 129 -5.58 15.95 -0.58
N VAL A 130 -6.61 16.71 -0.96
CA VAL A 130 -7.27 17.69 -0.09
C VAL A 130 -8.60 17.10 0.35
N VAL A 131 -8.82 17.09 1.66
CA VAL A 131 -10.05 16.65 2.31
C VAL A 131 -10.82 17.88 2.79
N ASP A 132 -12.13 17.90 2.56
CA ASP A 132 -13.06 18.89 3.12
C ASP A 132 -14.35 18.17 3.55
N GLY A 133 -14.65 18.21 4.85
CA GLY A 133 -15.66 17.35 5.44
C GLY A 133 -15.31 15.88 5.22
N ASP A 134 -16.28 15.07 4.81
CA ASP A 134 -16.12 13.64 4.55
C ASP A 134 -15.83 13.32 3.07
N ALA A 135 -15.30 14.31 2.34
CA ALA A 135 -15.03 14.20 0.92
C ALA A 135 -13.57 14.53 0.57
N VAL A 136 -13.05 13.80 -0.42
CA VAL A 136 -11.80 14.16 -1.11
C VAL A 136 -12.14 15.11 -2.24
N VAL A 137 -11.80 16.39 -2.08
CA VAL A 137 -12.19 17.47 -3.02
C VAL A 137 -11.12 17.74 -4.09
N ARG A 138 -9.88 17.31 -3.87
CA ARG A 138 -8.80 17.36 -4.86
C ARG A 138 -7.82 16.22 -4.64
N ARG A 139 -7.23 15.72 -5.74
CA ARG A 139 -6.14 14.74 -5.72
C ARG A 139 -5.03 15.16 -6.67
N ALA A 140 -3.81 14.74 -6.37
CA ALA A 140 -2.65 14.81 -7.23
C ALA A 140 -1.85 13.50 -7.08
N GLY A 141 -1.47 12.87 -8.20
CA GLY A 141 -0.84 11.55 -8.21
C GLY A 141 -1.84 10.41 -7.95
N GLY A 142 -1.34 9.27 -7.46
CA GLY A 142 -2.13 8.06 -7.24
C GLY A 142 -2.61 7.39 -8.54
N HIS A 143 -1.89 7.60 -9.63
CA HIS A 143 -2.21 7.04 -10.95
C HIS A 143 -1.71 5.58 -11.11
N GLY A 144 -1.04 5.05 -10.09
CA GLY A 144 -0.48 3.71 -10.09
C GLY A 144 0.93 3.67 -10.65
N TRP A 145 1.70 2.68 -10.20
CA TRP A 145 3.13 2.50 -10.44
C TRP A 145 3.62 2.56 -11.90
N LEU A 146 2.77 2.28 -12.88
CA LEU A 146 3.16 2.33 -14.30
C LEU A 146 3.25 3.76 -14.85
N VAL A 147 2.41 4.66 -14.35
CA VAL A 147 2.19 5.99 -14.95
C VAL A 147 2.08 7.10 -13.89
N GLY A 148 2.60 6.85 -12.69
CA GLY A 148 2.59 7.79 -11.58
C GLY A 148 3.20 7.16 -10.33
N ASP A 149 2.62 7.49 -9.17
CA ASP A 149 3.13 7.13 -7.84
C ASP A 149 4.57 7.63 -7.61
N GLU A 150 4.88 8.80 -8.15
CA GLU A 150 6.15 9.49 -7.91
C GLU A 150 6.41 9.66 -6.42
N GLY A 151 7.66 9.41 -6.00
CA GLY A 151 8.06 9.42 -4.59
C GLY A 151 7.63 8.18 -3.78
N SER A 152 6.90 7.22 -4.38
CA SER A 152 6.56 5.96 -3.71
C SER A 152 7.75 5.00 -3.60
N ALA A 153 7.61 3.98 -2.76
CA ALA A 153 8.59 2.92 -2.64
C ALA A 153 8.77 2.14 -3.96
N VAL A 154 7.68 1.86 -4.69
CA VAL A 154 7.78 1.17 -5.99
C VAL A 154 8.51 2.05 -7.01
N TRP A 155 8.18 3.33 -7.05
CA TRP A 155 8.86 4.29 -7.91
C TRP A 155 10.37 4.36 -7.61
N LEU A 156 10.72 4.49 -6.32
CA LEU A 156 12.13 4.59 -5.89
C LEU A 156 12.89 3.29 -6.20
N GLY A 157 12.29 2.13 -5.94
CA GLY A 157 12.86 0.83 -6.27
C GLY A 157 13.12 0.66 -7.77
N ILE A 158 12.14 0.97 -8.62
CA ILE A 158 12.30 0.89 -10.09
C ILE A 158 13.37 1.87 -10.59
N ARG A 159 13.40 3.10 -10.05
CA ARG A 159 14.45 4.08 -10.39
C ARG A 159 15.84 3.60 -9.95
N GLY A 160 15.94 2.94 -8.80
CA GLY A 160 17.16 2.27 -8.33
C GLY A 160 17.63 1.17 -9.29
N VAL A 161 16.74 0.25 -9.68
CA VAL A 161 17.07 -0.79 -10.69
C VAL A 161 17.56 -0.16 -11.99
N ARG A 162 16.87 0.87 -12.50
CA ARG A 162 17.29 1.57 -13.73
C ARG A 162 18.68 2.20 -13.59
N ALA A 163 19.00 2.77 -12.44
CA ALA A 163 20.31 3.33 -12.17
C ALA A 163 21.41 2.25 -12.17
N VAL A 164 21.15 1.08 -11.57
CA VAL A 164 22.06 -0.07 -11.62
C VAL A 164 22.26 -0.57 -13.04
N LEU A 165 21.18 -0.73 -13.82
CA LEU A 165 21.28 -1.16 -15.23
C LEU A 165 22.11 -0.18 -16.06
N HIS A 166 21.94 1.13 -15.85
CA HIS A 166 22.77 2.15 -16.50
C HIS A 166 24.24 2.08 -16.07
N ALA A 167 24.53 1.78 -14.80
CA ALA A 167 25.90 1.60 -14.34
C ALA A 167 26.57 0.37 -14.97
N LEU A 168 25.83 -0.75 -15.08
CA LEU A 168 26.32 -2.01 -15.64
C LEU A 168 26.66 -1.92 -17.15
N ASP A 169 25.91 -1.11 -17.92
CA ASP A 169 26.15 -0.94 -19.35
C ASP A 169 26.89 0.37 -19.73
N GLY A 170 27.37 1.11 -18.73
CA GLY A 170 28.20 2.31 -18.90
C GLY A 170 27.45 3.59 -19.27
N ARG A 171 26.11 3.60 -19.26
CA ARG A 171 25.30 4.81 -19.47
C ARG A 171 25.14 5.68 -18.22
N GLY A 172 25.46 5.14 -17.05
CA GLY A 172 25.36 5.81 -15.76
C GLY A 172 26.69 5.76 -14.98
N PRO A 173 26.82 6.59 -13.93
CA PRO A 173 27.96 6.54 -13.04
C PRO A 173 27.98 5.23 -12.25
N ALA A 174 29.18 4.80 -11.84
CA ALA A 174 29.33 3.70 -10.88
C ALA A 174 28.64 4.06 -9.55
N THR A 175 28.00 3.08 -8.91
CA THR A 175 27.22 3.27 -7.68
C THR A 175 27.30 2.02 -6.81
N SER A 176 27.23 2.21 -5.48
CA SER A 176 27.11 1.10 -4.53
C SER A 176 25.78 0.35 -4.64
N LEU A 177 24.79 0.92 -5.35
CA LEU A 177 23.51 0.28 -5.61
C LEU A 177 23.66 -1.05 -6.36
N THR A 178 24.68 -1.22 -7.19
CA THR A 178 24.89 -2.49 -7.91
C THR A 178 25.01 -3.65 -6.93
N THR A 179 25.92 -3.55 -5.95
CA THR A 179 26.11 -4.56 -4.92
C THR A 179 24.85 -4.69 -4.05
N ALA A 180 24.28 -3.57 -3.60
CA ALA A 180 23.13 -3.58 -2.70
C ALA A 180 21.89 -4.26 -3.31
N PHE A 181 21.64 -4.07 -4.61
CA PHE A 181 20.53 -4.70 -5.31
C PHE A 181 20.76 -6.20 -5.53
N VAL A 182 21.97 -6.58 -5.93
CA VAL A 182 22.35 -7.97 -6.18
C VAL A 182 22.27 -8.80 -4.91
N GLU A 183 22.74 -8.26 -3.78
CA GLU A 183 22.56 -8.87 -2.46
C GLU A 183 21.08 -8.96 -2.08
N ALA A 184 20.28 -7.92 -2.31
CA ALA A 184 18.86 -7.89 -1.97
C ALA A 184 18.03 -8.94 -2.74
N ILE A 185 18.46 -9.32 -3.95
CA ILE A 185 17.80 -10.36 -4.76
C ILE A 185 18.47 -11.74 -4.64
N GLY A 186 19.50 -11.87 -3.80
CA GLY A 186 20.19 -13.13 -3.53
C GLY A 186 21.07 -13.64 -4.68
N ILE A 187 21.63 -12.74 -5.46
CA ILE A 187 22.54 -13.04 -6.57
C ILE A 187 23.99 -12.75 -6.14
N ASP A 188 24.94 -13.46 -6.72
CA ASP A 188 26.38 -13.25 -6.48
C ASP A 188 26.85 -11.95 -7.14
N ALA A 189 27.48 -11.06 -6.35
CA ALA A 189 27.98 -9.77 -6.81
C ALA A 189 29.21 -9.89 -7.73
N ASP A 190 29.90 -11.04 -7.72
CA ASP A 190 31.08 -11.31 -8.55
C ASP A 190 30.71 -11.81 -9.97
N ALA A 191 29.42 -11.98 -10.27
CA ALA A 191 28.96 -12.33 -11.61
C ALA A 191 29.26 -11.23 -12.63
N ASP A 192 29.35 -11.60 -13.91
CA ASP A 192 29.58 -10.63 -14.98
C ASP A 192 28.42 -9.62 -15.12
N PRO A 193 28.67 -8.40 -15.62
CA PRO A 193 27.65 -7.35 -15.68
C PRO A 193 26.38 -7.73 -16.46
N GLU A 194 26.48 -8.57 -17.49
CA GLU A 194 25.33 -9.00 -18.30
C GLU A 194 24.46 -9.98 -17.51
N ALA A 195 25.08 -10.91 -16.77
CA ALA A 195 24.38 -11.81 -15.87
C ALA A 195 23.64 -11.06 -14.75
N LEU A 196 24.27 -10.04 -14.14
CA LEU A 196 23.64 -9.19 -13.13
C LEU A 196 22.45 -8.42 -13.69
N ALA A 197 22.61 -7.82 -14.87
CA ALA A 197 21.54 -7.07 -15.53
C ALA A 197 20.32 -7.96 -15.82
N ARG A 198 20.56 -9.15 -16.38
CA ARG A 198 19.49 -10.13 -16.65
C ARG A 198 18.77 -10.55 -15.38
N ALA A 199 19.50 -10.85 -14.30
CA ALA A 199 18.90 -11.25 -13.03
C ALA A 199 18.00 -10.15 -12.42
N LEU A 200 18.41 -8.88 -12.51
CA LEU A 200 17.59 -7.75 -12.07
C LEU A 200 16.32 -7.58 -12.90
N VAL A 201 16.43 -7.72 -14.22
CA VAL A 201 15.28 -7.68 -15.13
C VAL A 201 14.31 -8.82 -14.79
N ASP A 202 14.80 -10.06 -14.71
CA ASP A 202 13.98 -11.22 -14.39
C ASP A 202 13.29 -11.06 -13.03
N HIS A 203 13.99 -10.55 -12.01
CA HIS A 203 13.42 -10.28 -10.70
C HIS A 203 12.26 -9.26 -10.78
N VAL A 204 12.45 -8.13 -11.45
CA VAL A 204 11.40 -7.09 -11.56
C VAL A 204 10.16 -7.61 -12.28
N TYR A 205 10.33 -8.37 -13.36
CA TYR A 205 9.20 -8.90 -14.13
C TYR A 205 8.52 -10.11 -13.47
N ALA A 206 9.21 -10.83 -12.57
CA ALA A 206 8.64 -11.97 -11.85
C ALA A 206 7.77 -11.58 -10.64
N HIS A 207 7.86 -10.34 -10.17
CA HIS A 207 7.19 -9.92 -8.92
C HIS A 207 6.04 -8.94 -9.17
N PRO A 208 4.97 -9.02 -8.36
CA PRO A 208 3.90 -8.05 -8.42
C PRO A 208 4.38 -6.67 -7.91
N PRO A 209 3.71 -5.58 -8.32
CA PRO A 209 4.12 -4.22 -7.96
C PRO A 209 4.29 -4.00 -6.46
N ALA A 210 3.45 -4.62 -5.63
CA ALA A 210 3.53 -4.48 -4.18
C ALA A 210 4.87 -4.96 -3.60
N ASP A 211 5.50 -5.97 -4.21
CA ASP A 211 6.77 -6.52 -3.77
C ASP A 211 7.97 -5.69 -4.27
N LEU A 212 7.83 -5.03 -5.43
CA LEU A 212 8.87 -4.14 -5.96
C LEU A 212 9.19 -2.97 -5.03
N GLY A 213 8.25 -2.57 -4.16
CA GLY A 213 8.50 -1.55 -3.13
C GLY A 213 9.62 -1.92 -2.15
N ARG A 214 9.93 -3.22 -1.99
CA ARG A 214 11.06 -3.67 -1.15
C ARG A 214 12.41 -3.21 -1.70
N LEU A 215 12.50 -3.00 -3.01
CA LEU A 215 13.69 -2.50 -3.69
C LEU A 215 13.99 -1.02 -3.38
N ALA A 216 13.08 -0.30 -2.74
CA ALA A 216 13.37 1.04 -2.21
C ALA A 216 14.41 0.99 -1.09
N ARG A 217 14.47 -0.10 -0.32
CA ARG A 217 15.30 -0.18 0.88
C ARG A 217 16.80 -0.08 0.55
N PRO A 218 17.34 -0.85 -0.43
CA PRO A 218 18.71 -0.65 -0.91
C PRO A 218 19.02 0.80 -1.31
N VAL A 219 18.07 1.52 -1.92
CA VAL A 219 18.26 2.92 -2.32
C VAL A 219 18.40 3.84 -1.10
N VAL A 220 17.50 3.70 -0.12
CA VAL A 220 17.54 4.53 1.10
C VAL A 220 18.80 4.24 1.92
N ASP A 221 19.18 2.97 2.05
CA ASP A 221 20.38 2.58 2.80
C ASP A 221 21.66 3.10 2.12
N ALA A 222 21.76 3.01 0.79
CA ALA A 222 22.89 3.56 0.03
C ALA A 222 22.95 5.10 0.10
N CYS A 223 21.80 5.79 0.09
CA CYS A 223 21.72 7.22 0.31
C CYS A 223 22.25 7.59 1.70
N ALA A 224 21.86 6.85 2.74
CA ALA A 224 22.35 7.07 4.10
C ALA A 224 23.87 6.83 4.22
N ALA A 225 24.42 5.91 3.41
CA ALA A 225 25.85 5.67 3.29
C ALA A 225 26.60 6.69 2.42
N GLY A 226 25.91 7.67 1.84
CA GLY A 226 26.51 8.75 1.05
C GLY A 226 26.71 8.45 -0.43
N ASP A 227 26.07 7.40 -0.99
CA ASP A 227 26.09 7.17 -2.44
C ASP A 227 25.40 8.32 -3.18
N ALA A 228 26.10 8.90 -4.16
CA ALA A 228 25.63 10.09 -4.87
C ALA A 228 24.39 9.81 -5.73
N VAL A 229 24.33 8.66 -6.40
CA VAL A 229 23.22 8.26 -7.25
C VAL A 229 21.97 8.04 -6.40
N ALA A 230 22.10 7.28 -5.31
CA ALA A 230 21.02 7.05 -4.37
C ALA A 230 20.53 8.37 -3.74
N SER A 231 21.44 9.29 -3.40
CA SER A 231 21.11 10.61 -2.86
C SER A 231 20.30 11.46 -3.85
N GLU A 232 20.61 11.39 -5.14
CA GLU A 232 19.82 12.06 -6.18
C GLU A 232 18.43 11.44 -6.32
N LEU A 233 18.33 10.10 -6.31
CA LEU A 233 17.05 9.40 -6.38
C LEU A 233 16.13 9.74 -5.20
N VAL A 234 16.68 9.81 -3.98
CA VAL A 234 15.93 10.19 -2.78
C VAL A 234 15.54 11.66 -2.79
N ARG A 235 16.35 12.54 -3.40
CA ARG A 235 16.01 13.97 -3.54
C ARG A 235 14.89 14.21 -4.56
N ASP A 236 14.83 13.40 -5.61
CA ASP A 236 13.80 13.45 -6.66
C ASP A 236 12.45 12.87 -6.18
N ALA A 237 12.48 12.02 -5.14
CA ALA A 237 11.31 11.46 -4.47
C ALA A 237 10.61 12.49 -3.55
#